data_AF-A0A3L6N0Z0-F1
#
_entry.id   AF-A0A3L6N0Z0-F1
#
_cell.length_a   1.000
_cell.length_b   1.000
_cell.length_c   1.000
_cell.angle_alpha   90.00
_cell.angle_beta   90.00
_cell.angle_gamma   90.00
#
_symmetry.space_group_name_H-M   'P 1'
#
loop_
_entity.id
_entity.type
_entity.pdbx_description
1 polymer ?
#
loop_
_entity_poly.entity_id
_entity_poly.type
_entity_poly.pdbx_seq_one_letter_code
_entity_poly.pdbx_strand_id
1 'polypeptide(L)'
;MVLRNPQTRPSLGGLDQTKTKSDQTIPITAFNPASMTEKNIQGGFMGAGLVPHDPESVLSKLDVRIRTPTSTLPPSTSADPWIPKTPQNPLEANSQSELIKTRISNHQNSSPTSMINAVDQFAKGAEAIMHRVALLEAEVSSLRKANEALSKRRRAKRARVRLGGSPTVQDAQDLLAKKAADEKTRQERQQNGSYAGSARSKSRRCGTCGKAGHNARTFPETAESSASSISDVIVVDY
;
A
#
# COMPACT_ATOMS: atom_id res chain seq x y z
N MET A 1 -40.63 108.79 4.56
CA MET A 1 -41.27 109.56 3.47
C MET A 1 -41.83 108.59 2.46
N VAL A 2 -43.15 108.58 2.33
CA VAL A 2 -43.94 107.76 1.39
C VAL A 2 -43.93 108.43 0.02
N LEU A 3 -43.60 107.70 -1.04
CA LEU A 3 -44.24 107.83 -2.36
C LEU A 3 -44.25 106.42 -2.99
N ARG A 4 -45.38 105.71 -2.88
CA ARG A 4 -46.45 105.56 -3.90
C ARG A 4 -46.11 104.52 -4.99
N ASN A 5 -46.53 103.30 -4.67
CA ASN A 5 -47.23 102.26 -5.47
C ASN A 5 -48.20 102.82 -6.56
N PRO A 6 -49.03 102.04 -7.29
CA PRO A 6 -48.98 100.69 -7.92
C PRO A 6 -49.55 100.72 -9.38
N GLN A 7 -49.91 99.52 -9.91
CA GLN A 7 -50.91 99.21 -10.96
C GLN A 7 -50.31 98.76 -12.31
N THR A 8 -50.72 97.67 -12.98
CA THR A 8 -51.90 96.75 -12.93
C THR A 8 -51.53 95.57 -13.85
N ARG A 9 -51.57 94.27 -13.45
CA ARG A 9 -52.59 93.20 -13.75
C ARG A 9 -53.24 93.22 -15.16
N PRO A 10 -53.81 92.10 -15.70
CA PRO A 10 -53.74 90.66 -15.35
C PRO A 10 -53.73 89.64 -16.55
N SER A 11 -53.47 88.36 -16.22
CA SER A 11 -54.15 87.11 -16.64
C SER A 11 -54.71 86.94 -18.08
N LEU A 12 -54.36 85.82 -18.74
CA LEU A 12 -55.28 84.72 -19.12
C LEU A 12 -54.57 83.65 -19.97
N GLY A 13 -54.93 82.37 -19.74
CA GLY A 13 -54.84 81.32 -20.77
C GLY A 13 -53.86 80.19 -20.49
N GLY A 14 -54.34 79.13 -19.83
CA GLY A 14 -53.71 77.82 -19.94
C GLY A 14 -54.03 77.17 -21.29
N LEU A 15 -53.10 76.35 -21.80
CA LEU A 15 -53.43 75.12 -22.51
C LEU A 15 -52.15 74.24 -22.62
N ASP A 16 -52.32 73.03 -22.11
CA ASP A 16 -51.54 71.82 -22.27
C ASP A 16 -50.81 71.70 -23.63
N GLN A 17 -49.48 71.53 -23.64
CA GLN A 17 -48.75 70.83 -24.70
C GLN A 17 -47.49 70.14 -24.17
N THR A 18 -47.55 68.82 -24.23
CA THR A 18 -46.48 67.82 -24.19
C THR A 18 -45.26 68.22 -25.03
N LYS A 19 -44.20 68.76 -24.39
CA LYS A 19 -42.87 68.85 -25.03
C LYS A 19 -42.10 67.57 -24.77
N THR A 20 -42.28 66.64 -25.70
CA THR A 20 -41.40 65.51 -26.00
C THR A 20 -39.94 65.93 -25.87
N LYS A 21 -39.23 65.25 -24.97
CA LYS A 21 -37.78 65.30 -24.79
C LYS A 21 -37.17 64.77 -26.09
N SER A 22 -36.93 65.66 -27.06
CA SER A 22 -36.30 65.32 -28.32
C SER A 22 -34.93 64.73 -28.05
N ASP A 23 -34.71 63.51 -28.52
CA ASP A 23 -33.41 62.85 -28.62
C ASP A 23 -32.34 63.85 -29.05
N GLN A 24 -31.44 64.18 -28.12
CA GLN A 24 -30.12 64.68 -28.49
C GLN A 24 -29.31 63.47 -28.94
N THR A 25 -29.58 63.02 -30.16
CA THR A 25 -28.73 62.07 -30.85
C THR A 25 -27.42 62.79 -31.16
N ILE A 26 -26.35 62.46 -30.44
CA ILE A 26 -25.00 62.87 -30.82
C ILE A 26 -24.74 62.25 -32.20
N PRO A 27 -24.40 63.02 -33.25
CA PRO A 27 -24.09 62.45 -34.54
C PRO A 27 -22.83 61.59 -34.39
N ILE A 28 -22.99 60.27 -34.53
CA ILE A 28 -21.85 59.36 -34.67
C ILE A 28 -21.19 59.75 -35.98
N THR A 29 -20.04 60.40 -35.89
CA THR A 29 -19.21 60.75 -37.04
C THR A 29 -18.95 59.49 -37.87
N ALA A 30 -19.25 59.56 -39.16
CA ALA A 30 -19.09 58.45 -40.07
C ALA A 30 -17.64 57.94 -40.04
N PHE A 31 -17.48 56.63 -39.90
CA PHE A 31 -16.20 55.95 -39.95
C PHE A 31 -15.50 56.26 -41.29
N ASN A 32 -14.34 56.92 -41.23
CA ASN A 32 -13.53 57.21 -42.41
C ASN A 32 -12.51 56.07 -42.59
N PRO A 33 -12.67 55.16 -43.56
CA PRO A 33 -11.75 54.05 -43.76
C PRO A 33 -10.34 54.51 -44.15
N ALA A 34 -10.18 55.73 -44.68
CA ALA A 34 -8.86 56.32 -44.97
C ALA A 34 -8.05 56.65 -43.70
N SER A 35 -8.66 56.60 -42.52
CA SER A 35 -7.94 56.76 -41.24
C SER A 35 -7.23 55.48 -40.78
N MET A 36 -7.68 54.30 -41.24
CA MET A 36 -7.11 53.00 -40.92
C MET A 36 -5.92 52.65 -41.83
N THR A 37 -4.94 53.55 -41.89
CA THR A 37 -3.67 53.26 -42.57
C THR A 37 -2.75 52.50 -41.63
N GLU A 38 -1.89 51.64 -42.19
CA GLU A 38 -0.88 50.89 -41.43
C GLU A 38 -0.06 51.81 -40.52
N LYS A 39 0.33 52.99 -41.02
CA LYS A 39 1.07 54.00 -40.27
C LYS A 39 0.29 54.57 -39.08
N ASN A 40 -1.01 54.82 -39.23
CA ASN A 40 -1.85 55.32 -38.15
C ASN A 40 -2.14 54.24 -37.10
N ILE A 41 -2.30 52.99 -37.53
CA ILE A 41 -2.47 51.84 -36.65
C ILE A 41 -1.20 51.63 -35.83
N GLN A 42 -0.04 51.54 -36.48
CA GLN A 42 1.28 51.46 -35.81
C GLN A 42 1.51 52.65 -34.88
N GLY A 43 1.14 53.86 -35.30
CA GLY A 43 1.20 55.08 -34.48
C GLY A 43 0.35 55.00 -33.22
N GLY A 44 -0.88 54.49 -33.31
CA GLY A 44 -1.76 54.29 -32.16
C GLY A 44 -1.23 53.25 -31.17
N PHE A 45 -0.69 52.16 -31.68
CA PHE A 45 -0.01 51.13 -30.90
C PHE A 45 1.22 51.69 -30.15
N MET A 46 2.09 52.43 -30.85
CA MET A 46 3.23 53.11 -30.23
C MET A 46 2.80 54.10 -29.14
N GLY A 47 1.76 54.91 -29.39
CA GLY A 47 1.24 55.88 -28.42
C GLY A 47 0.63 55.22 -27.18
N ALA A 48 0.04 54.04 -27.33
CA ALA A 48 -0.51 53.24 -26.22
C ALA A 48 0.56 52.43 -25.46
N GLY A 49 1.83 52.46 -25.90
CA GLY A 49 2.90 51.61 -25.34
C GLY A 49 2.72 50.11 -25.64
N LEU A 50 1.71 49.77 -26.45
CA LEU A 50 1.49 48.44 -26.99
C LEU A 50 2.25 48.39 -28.29
N VAL A 51 3.54 48.04 -28.27
CA VAL A 51 4.38 48.00 -29.48
C VAL A 51 4.28 46.61 -30.12
N PRO A 52 3.63 46.44 -31.29
CA PRO A 52 3.90 45.33 -32.17
C PRO A 52 4.86 45.81 -33.26
N HIS A 53 6.19 45.72 -33.02
CA HIS A 53 7.19 45.63 -34.11
C HIS A 53 8.66 45.55 -33.64
N ASP A 54 8.96 44.75 -32.62
CA ASP A 54 10.29 44.14 -32.59
C ASP A 54 10.28 42.83 -31.76
N PRO A 55 10.27 41.65 -32.41
CA PRO A 55 10.37 40.40 -31.66
C PRO A 55 11.68 40.32 -30.87
N GLU A 56 12.77 40.94 -31.33
CA GLU A 56 14.07 40.93 -30.64
C GLU A 56 14.04 41.78 -29.36
N SER A 57 13.31 42.91 -29.33
CA SER A 57 13.07 43.68 -28.11
C SER A 57 12.27 42.89 -27.06
N VAL A 58 11.33 42.06 -27.50
CA VAL A 58 10.55 41.19 -26.61
C VAL A 58 11.42 40.05 -26.07
N LEU A 59 12.19 39.40 -26.95
CA LEU A 59 13.10 38.31 -26.59
C LEU A 59 14.24 38.78 -25.68
N SER A 60 14.78 39.97 -25.90
CA SER A 60 15.85 40.54 -25.04
C SER A 60 15.37 40.95 -23.64
N LYS A 61 14.08 41.21 -23.45
CA LYS A 61 13.46 41.45 -22.12
C LYS A 61 13.02 40.15 -21.44
N LEU A 62 12.79 39.09 -22.20
CA LEU A 62 12.56 37.74 -21.71
C LEU A 62 13.89 37.10 -21.30
N ASP A 63 14.48 37.55 -20.18
CA ASP A 63 15.51 36.77 -19.49
C ASP A 63 14.83 35.54 -18.86
N VAL A 64 14.53 34.54 -19.70
CA VAL A 64 13.97 33.25 -19.28
C VAL A 64 15.08 32.47 -18.59
N ARG A 65 15.44 32.91 -17.38
CA ARG A 65 16.16 32.08 -16.44
C ARG A 65 15.19 30.98 -16.03
N ILE A 66 15.26 29.85 -16.72
CA ILE A 66 14.77 28.57 -16.20
C ILE A 66 15.64 28.25 -14.98
N ARG A 67 15.36 28.92 -13.85
CA ARG A 67 15.81 28.47 -12.55
C ARG A 67 14.97 27.23 -12.25
N THR A 68 15.44 26.09 -12.73
CA THR A 68 15.21 24.85 -12.00
C THR A 68 15.80 25.10 -10.62
N PRO A 69 15.02 25.18 -9.53
CA PRO A 69 15.62 25.26 -8.22
C PRO A 69 16.45 23.99 -8.08
N THR A 70 17.77 24.15 -8.05
CA THR A 70 18.67 23.08 -7.62
C THR A 70 18.15 22.63 -6.26
N SER A 71 17.67 21.40 -6.18
CA SER A 71 17.25 20.79 -4.93
C SER A 71 18.48 20.74 -4.02
N THR A 72 18.62 21.70 -3.11
CA THR A 72 19.54 21.60 -1.97
C THR A 72 18.94 20.59 -0.98
N LEU A 73 18.82 19.34 -1.41
CA LEU A 73 18.78 18.20 -0.50
C LEU A 73 20.18 17.58 -0.55
N PRO A 74 20.79 17.24 0.59
CA PRO A 74 21.98 16.40 0.57
C PRO A 74 21.62 15.10 -0.18
N PRO A 75 22.57 14.44 -0.87
CA PRO A 75 22.33 13.10 -1.38
C PRO A 75 22.01 12.22 -0.17
N SER A 76 20.72 12.00 0.08
CA SER A 76 20.27 10.99 1.01
C SER A 76 20.62 9.66 0.35
N THR A 77 21.83 9.20 0.60
CA THR A 77 22.25 7.82 0.40
C THR A 77 21.16 6.96 1.05
N SER A 78 20.45 6.17 0.25
CA SER A 78 19.24 5.36 0.57
C SER A 78 17.84 5.99 0.41
N ALA A 79 17.62 6.88 -0.57
CA ALA A 79 16.27 7.03 -1.09
C ALA A 79 15.89 5.75 -1.86
N ASP A 80 15.30 4.79 -1.16
CA ASP A 80 14.52 3.73 -1.80
C ASP A 80 13.60 4.38 -2.85
N PRO A 81 13.54 3.86 -4.09
CA PRO A 81 12.59 4.32 -5.08
C PRO A 81 11.21 4.34 -4.42
N TRP A 82 10.50 5.47 -4.52
CA TRP A 82 9.15 5.59 -3.97
C TRP A 82 8.26 4.50 -4.58
N ILE A 83 8.05 3.41 -3.83
CA ILE A 83 7.15 2.31 -4.20
C ILE A 83 5.86 2.55 -3.42
N PRO A 84 4.72 2.81 -4.09
CA PRO A 84 3.43 2.90 -3.41
C PRO A 84 3.09 1.53 -2.82
N LYS A 85 3.43 1.31 -1.56
CA LYS A 85 3.03 0.12 -0.80
C LYS A 85 1.61 0.36 -0.28
N THR A 86 0.74 -0.64 -0.48
CA THR A 86 -0.61 -0.62 0.08
C THR A 86 -0.50 -0.54 1.61
N PRO A 87 -1.14 0.44 2.27
CA PRO A 87 -1.08 0.56 3.72
C PRO A 87 -1.72 -0.67 4.37
N GLN A 88 -1.04 -1.27 5.33
CA GLN A 88 -1.47 -2.54 5.94
C GLN A 88 -2.34 -2.34 7.19
N ASN A 89 -2.35 -1.11 7.72
CA ASN A 89 -3.08 -0.76 8.92
C ASN A 89 -3.66 0.65 8.81
N PRO A 90 -4.71 0.99 9.57
CA PRO A 90 -5.38 2.29 9.46
C PRO A 90 -4.46 3.46 9.82
N LEU A 91 -3.48 3.26 10.72
CA LEU A 91 -2.51 4.31 11.07
C LEU A 91 -1.58 4.64 9.90
N GLU A 92 -1.15 3.64 9.14
CA GLU A 92 -0.35 3.80 7.93
C GLU A 92 -1.16 4.43 6.80
N ALA A 93 -2.43 4.06 6.63
CA ALA A 93 -3.32 4.72 5.67
C ALA A 93 -3.46 6.22 5.99
N ASN A 94 -3.63 6.56 7.28
CA ASN A 94 -3.71 7.93 7.74
C ASN A 94 -2.39 8.69 7.54
N SER A 95 -1.24 8.10 7.91
CA SER A 95 0.07 8.74 7.73
C SER A 95 0.41 8.98 6.26
N GLN A 96 0.09 8.03 5.37
CA GLN A 96 0.23 8.20 3.93
C GLN A 96 -0.71 9.29 3.40
N SER A 97 -1.95 9.36 3.90
CA SER A 97 -2.89 10.41 3.49
C SER A 97 -2.39 11.81 3.87
N GLU A 98 -1.81 11.98 5.06
CA GLU A 98 -1.21 13.25 5.51
C GLU A 98 -0.01 13.63 4.65
N LEU A 99 0.84 12.67 4.29
CA LEU A 99 1.96 12.89 3.39
C LEU A 99 1.49 13.35 1.99
N ILE A 100 0.41 12.77 1.49
CA ILE A 100 -0.18 13.19 0.20
C ILE A 100 -0.78 14.59 0.32
N LYS A 101 -1.53 14.89 1.38
CA LYS A 101 -2.12 16.22 1.62
C LYS A 101 -1.05 17.31 1.71
N THR A 102 0.02 17.08 2.46
CA THR A 102 1.13 18.04 2.58
C THR A 102 1.81 18.32 1.24
N ARG A 103 1.99 17.30 0.39
CA ARG A 103 2.52 17.48 -0.97
C ARG A 103 1.58 18.29 -1.86
N ILE A 104 0.27 18.04 -1.78
CA ILE A 104 -0.74 18.80 -2.54
C ILE A 104 -0.73 20.27 -2.12
N SER A 105 -0.72 20.54 -0.81
CA SER A 105 -0.70 21.89 -0.24
C SER A 105 0.55 22.69 -0.63
N ASN A 106 1.69 22.02 -0.77
CA ASN A 106 2.96 22.67 -1.10
C ASN A 106 3.17 22.91 -2.61
N HIS A 107 2.24 22.48 -3.48
CA HIS A 107 2.38 22.64 -4.93
C HIS A 107 1.94 24.05 -5.39
N GLN A 108 2.84 24.78 -6.05
CA GLN A 108 2.66 26.21 -6.38
C GLN A 108 1.49 26.53 -7.32
N ASN A 109 0.90 25.54 -8.01
CA ASN A 109 -0.13 25.76 -9.04
C ASN A 109 -1.42 24.94 -8.84
N SER A 110 -1.58 24.26 -7.71
CA SER A 110 -2.78 23.45 -7.45
C SER A 110 -3.89 24.29 -6.83
N SER A 111 -5.14 24.09 -7.26
CA SER A 111 -6.30 24.38 -6.41
C SER A 111 -6.44 23.23 -5.41
N PRO A 112 -6.08 23.43 -4.11
CA PRO A 112 -5.80 22.32 -3.21
C PRO A 112 -7.08 21.66 -2.67
N THR A 113 -8.20 22.36 -2.68
CA THR A 113 -9.39 21.99 -1.89
C THR A 113 -10.07 20.72 -2.37
N SER A 114 -10.28 20.56 -3.69
CA SER A 114 -10.99 19.38 -4.22
C SER A 114 -10.17 18.09 -4.03
N MET A 115 -8.85 18.18 -4.23
CA MET A 115 -7.95 17.02 -4.13
C MET A 115 -7.70 16.60 -2.68
N ILE A 116 -7.53 17.56 -1.76
CA ILE A 116 -7.42 17.27 -0.33
C ILE A 116 -8.68 16.57 0.19
N ASN A 117 -9.86 17.05 -0.17
CA ASN A 117 -11.13 16.42 0.21
C ASN A 117 -11.25 14.99 -0.31
N ALA A 118 -10.82 14.73 -1.54
CA ALA A 118 -10.81 13.38 -2.11
C ALA A 118 -9.88 12.43 -1.34
N VAL A 119 -8.68 12.92 -0.95
CA VAL A 119 -7.73 12.14 -0.15
C VAL A 119 -8.27 11.87 1.25
N ASP A 120 -8.96 12.83 1.87
CA ASP A 120 -9.63 12.65 3.17
C ASP A 120 -10.74 11.59 3.10
N GLN A 121 -11.59 11.64 2.08
CA GLN A 121 -12.64 10.65 1.88
C GLN A 121 -12.06 9.25 1.64
N PHE A 122 -10.98 9.17 0.86
CA PHE A 122 -10.27 7.93 0.64
C PHE A 122 -9.68 7.37 1.94
N ALA A 123 -9.02 8.19 2.75
CA ALA A 123 -8.45 7.78 4.03
C ALA A 123 -9.52 7.22 4.97
N LYS A 124 -10.65 7.93 5.11
CA LYS A 124 -11.81 7.48 5.91
C LYS A 124 -12.40 6.17 5.39
N GLY A 125 -12.49 6.02 4.06
CA GLY A 125 -12.95 4.79 3.43
C GLY A 125 -12.02 3.61 3.70
N ALA A 126 -10.71 3.83 3.56
CA ALA A 126 -9.68 2.83 3.82
C ALA A 126 -9.70 2.38 5.30
N GLU A 127 -9.75 3.34 6.23
CA GLU A 127 -9.86 3.07 7.67
C GLU A 127 -11.11 2.23 8.00
N ALA A 128 -12.28 2.62 7.48
CA ALA A 128 -13.52 1.89 7.69
C ALA A 128 -13.47 0.45 7.14
N ILE A 129 -12.87 0.26 5.96
CA ILE A 129 -12.70 -1.08 5.37
C ILE A 129 -11.73 -1.91 6.21
N MET A 130 -10.58 -1.37 6.61
CA MET A 130 -9.60 -2.10 7.41
C MET A 130 -10.18 -2.55 8.75
N HIS A 131 -10.95 -1.70 9.43
CA HIS A 131 -11.65 -2.11 10.66
C HIS A 131 -12.67 -3.22 10.41
N ARG A 132 -13.44 -3.14 9.33
CA ARG A 132 -14.38 -4.22 8.95
C ARG A 132 -13.65 -5.51 8.66
N VAL A 133 -12.52 -5.47 7.92
CA VAL A 133 -11.72 -6.66 7.64
C VAL A 133 -11.20 -7.28 8.94
N ALA A 134 -10.69 -6.49 9.88
CA ALA A 134 -10.23 -7.00 11.17
C ALA A 134 -11.34 -7.72 11.96
N LEU A 135 -12.57 -7.16 11.96
CA LEU A 135 -13.72 -7.81 12.59
C LEU A 135 -14.11 -9.11 11.87
N LEU A 136 -14.15 -9.09 10.54
CA LEU A 136 -14.46 -10.27 9.73
C LEU A 136 -13.42 -11.38 9.93
N GLU A 137 -12.15 -11.04 10.02
CA GLU A 137 -11.08 -12.02 10.29
C GLU A 137 -11.24 -12.67 11.66
N ALA A 138 -11.58 -11.88 12.68
CA ALA A 138 -11.87 -12.40 14.02
C ALA A 138 -13.09 -13.34 14.02
N GLU A 139 -14.16 -12.96 13.34
CA GLU A 139 -15.37 -13.78 13.21
C GLU A 139 -15.09 -15.07 12.44
N VAL A 140 -14.40 -14.99 11.30
CA VAL A 140 -13.99 -16.15 10.50
C VAL A 140 -13.12 -17.11 11.32
N SER A 141 -12.19 -16.58 12.12
CA SER A 141 -11.36 -17.39 13.03
C SER A 141 -12.21 -18.11 14.08
N SER A 142 -13.16 -17.40 14.70
CA SER A 142 -14.10 -17.97 15.67
C SER A 142 -14.97 -19.06 15.06
N LEU A 143 -15.57 -18.79 13.89
CA LEU A 143 -16.41 -19.73 13.15
C LEU A 143 -15.64 -20.98 12.73
N ARG A 144 -14.38 -20.83 12.29
CA ARG A 144 -13.52 -21.97 11.95
C ARG A 144 -13.27 -22.86 13.17
N LYS A 145 -12.95 -22.28 14.34
CA LYS A 145 -12.78 -23.04 15.59
C LYS A 145 -14.05 -23.75 16.02
N ALA A 146 -15.20 -23.06 15.96
CA ALA A 146 -16.50 -23.65 16.29
C ALA A 146 -16.86 -24.80 15.34
N ASN A 147 -16.63 -24.64 14.03
CA ASN A 147 -16.85 -25.69 13.04
C ASN A 147 -15.93 -26.90 13.24
N GLU A 148 -14.66 -26.67 13.60
CA GLU A 148 -13.74 -27.76 13.92
C GLU A 148 -14.22 -28.54 15.15
N ALA A 149 -14.64 -27.85 16.21
CA ALA A 149 -15.19 -28.46 17.42
C ALA A 149 -16.48 -29.25 17.14
N LEU A 150 -17.41 -28.67 16.37
CA LEU A 150 -18.62 -29.35 15.92
C LEU A 150 -18.31 -30.58 15.06
N SER A 151 -17.33 -30.47 14.16
CA SER A 151 -16.89 -31.60 13.33
C SER A 151 -16.28 -32.71 14.17
N LYS A 152 -15.46 -32.40 15.17
CA LYS A 152 -14.94 -33.37 16.16
C LYS A 152 -16.09 -34.03 16.92
N ARG A 153 -17.05 -33.26 17.43
CA ARG A 153 -18.24 -33.78 18.15
C ARG A 153 -19.08 -34.72 17.29
N ARG A 154 -19.35 -34.33 16.03
CA ARG A 154 -20.09 -35.16 15.07
C ARG A 154 -19.35 -36.46 14.76
N ARG A 155 -18.03 -36.40 14.56
CA ARG A 155 -17.19 -37.61 14.37
C ARG A 155 -17.21 -38.52 15.59
N ALA A 156 -17.05 -37.98 16.80
CA ALA A 156 -17.12 -38.76 18.03
C ALA A 156 -18.49 -39.43 18.22
N LYS A 157 -19.59 -38.71 17.94
CA LYS A 157 -20.95 -39.28 17.97
C LYS A 157 -21.11 -40.41 16.95
N ARG A 158 -20.66 -40.22 15.71
CA ARG A 158 -20.69 -41.26 14.67
C ARG A 158 -19.85 -42.48 15.05
N ALA A 159 -18.66 -42.28 15.62
CA ALA A 159 -17.81 -43.36 16.11
C ALA A 159 -18.49 -44.15 17.24
N ARG A 160 -19.14 -43.45 18.18
CA ARG A 160 -19.93 -44.09 19.26
C ARG A 160 -21.07 -44.95 18.71
N VAL A 161 -21.83 -44.42 17.74
CA VAL A 161 -22.94 -45.18 17.11
C VAL A 161 -22.40 -46.41 16.38
N ARG A 162 -21.28 -46.30 15.66
CA ARG A 162 -20.63 -47.45 15.00
C ARG A 162 -20.14 -48.51 15.98
N LEU A 163 -19.67 -48.11 17.16
CA LEU A 163 -19.19 -49.01 18.22
C LEU A 163 -20.32 -49.54 19.13
N GLY A 164 -21.59 -49.35 18.78
CA GLY A 164 -22.71 -49.94 19.51
C GLY A 164 -23.28 -49.11 20.68
N GLY A 165 -22.85 -47.86 20.88
CA GLY A 165 -23.46 -46.95 21.85
C GLY A 165 -22.62 -46.69 23.11
N SER A 166 -23.25 -46.67 24.29
CA SER A 166 -22.54 -46.49 25.56
C SER A 166 -21.79 -47.77 25.90
N PRO A 167 -20.51 -47.71 26.34
CA PRO A 167 -19.80 -48.88 26.82
C PRO A 167 -20.61 -49.55 27.92
N THR A 168 -20.81 -50.86 27.81
CA THR A 168 -21.39 -51.64 28.90
C THR A 168 -20.38 -51.73 30.06
N VAL A 169 -20.85 -52.10 31.26
CA VAL A 169 -19.96 -52.34 32.40
C VAL A 169 -18.90 -53.39 32.06
N GLN A 170 -19.25 -54.38 31.23
CA GLN A 170 -18.32 -55.41 30.76
C GLN A 170 -17.24 -54.82 29.85
N ASP A 171 -17.60 -53.99 28.87
CA ASP A 171 -16.63 -53.33 28.00
C ASP A 171 -15.64 -52.46 28.80
N ALA A 172 -16.13 -51.81 29.87
CA ALA A 172 -15.29 -51.02 30.76
C ALA A 172 -14.31 -51.91 31.57
N GLN A 173 -14.78 -53.06 32.07
CA GLN A 173 -13.93 -54.04 32.75
C GLN A 173 -12.87 -54.62 31.81
N ASP A 174 -13.23 -54.96 30.57
CA ASP A 174 -12.32 -55.51 29.57
C ASP A 174 -11.25 -54.47 29.15
N LEU A 175 -11.62 -53.20 29.02
CA LEU A 175 -10.66 -52.11 28.76
C LEU A 175 -9.69 -51.89 29.92
N LEU A 176 -10.14 -52.02 31.17
CA LEU A 176 -9.27 -51.96 32.35
C LEU A 176 -8.32 -53.15 32.40
N ALA A 177 -8.82 -54.36 32.13
CA ALA A 177 -8.00 -55.57 32.05
C ALA A 177 -6.93 -55.46 30.95
N LYS A 178 -7.30 -54.95 29.77
CA LYS A 178 -6.37 -54.72 28.66
C LYS A 178 -5.30 -53.67 29.01
N LYS A 179 -5.68 -52.56 29.65
CA LYS A 179 -4.70 -51.55 30.10
C LYS A 179 -3.74 -52.10 31.16
N ALA A 180 -4.23 -52.93 32.09
CA ALA A 180 -3.38 -53.59 33.08
C ALA A 180 -2.39 -54.56 32.42
N ALA A 181 -2.84 -55.30 31.40
CA ALA A 181 -1.98 -56.17 30.61
C ALA A 181 -0.92 -55.38 29.82
N ASP A 182 -1.31 -54.31 29.11
CA ASP A 182 -0.40 -53.47 28.33
C ASP A 182 0.63 -52.75 29.22
N GLU A 183 0.23 -52.26 30.40
CA GLU A 183 1.13 -51.66 31.39
C GLU A 183 2.13 -52.69 31.91
N LYS A 184 1.66 -53.92 32.21
CA LYS A 184 2.55 -55.03 32.60
C LYS A 184 3.55 -55.35 31.48
N THR A 185 3.10 -55.45 30.23
CA THR A 185 3.98 -55.69 29.07
C THR A 185 4.99 -54.56 28.88
N ARG A 186 4.58 -53.30 29.14
CA ARG A 186 5.48 -52.13 29.06
C ARG A 186 6.52 -52.16 30.17
N GLN A 187 6.13 -52.49 31.40
CA GLN A 187 7.05 -52.66 32.53
C GLN A 187 8.02 -53.81 32.29
N GLU A 188 7.54 -54.96 31.79
CA GLU A 188 8.39 -56.09 31.40
C GLU A 188 9.38 -55.71 30.30
N ARG A 189 8.97 -54.92 29.29
CA ARG A 189 9.89 -54.39 28.27
C ARG A 189 10.96 -53.46 28.86
N GLN A 190 10.59 -52.62 29.83
CA GLN A 190 11.54 -51.72 30.50
C GLN A 190 12.51 -52.49 31.40
N GLN A 191 12.03 -53.49 32.13
CA GLN A 191 12.84 -54.38 32.97
C GLN A 191 13.74 -55.30 32.13
N ASN A 192 13.22 -55.89 31.04
CA ASN A 192 14.01 -56.69 30.11
C ASN A 192 15.02 -55.84 29.32
N GLY A 193 14.75 -54.57 29.05
CA GLY A 193 15.73 -53.63 28.51
C GLY A 193 16.89 -53.36 29.47
N SER A 194 16.63 -53.39 30.78
CA SER A 194 17.67 -53.27 31.82
C SER A 194 18.44 -54.57 32.07
N TYR A 195 17.85 -55.74 31.81
CA TYR A 195 18.51 -57.05 31.99
C TYR A 195 19.20 -57.58 30.72
N ALA A 196 18.72 -57.20 29.52
CA ALA A 196 19.34 -57.54 28.23
C ALA A 196 20.40 -56.52 27.76
N GLY A 197 20.76 -55.57 28.62
CA GLY A 197 21.73 -54.50 28.35
C GLY A 197 23.15 -54.75 28.88
N SER A 198 23.44 -55.92 29.46
CA SER A 198 24.80 -56.26 29.90
C SER A 198 25.49 -57.19 28.90
N ALA A 199 26.45 -56.62 28.18
CA ALA A 199 27.59 -57.29 27.56
C ALA A 199 27.31 -58.41 26.53
N ARG A 200 26.97 -58.01 25.30
CA ARG A 200 27.59 -58.67 24.13
C ARG A 200 28.64 -57.73 23.57
N SER A 201 29.82 -57.73 24.19
CA SER A 201 30.99 -57.04 23.67
C SER A 201 31.26 -57.58 22.26
N LYS A 202 30.99 -56.78 21.23
CA LYS A 202 31.52 -57.05 19.89
C LYS A 202 33.05 -57.12 20.07
N SER A 203 33.66 -58.27 19.80
CA SER A 203 35.11 -58.46 19.97
C SER A 203 35.84 -57.33 19.25
N ARG A 204 36.74 -56.62 19.93
CA ARG A 204 37.51 -55.54 19.30
C ARG A 204 38.33 -56.11 18.14
N ARG A 205 38.14 -55.55 16.95
CA ARG A 205 38.85 -55.92 15.72
C ARG A 205 39.95 -54.89 15.45
N CYS A 206 41.04 -55.31 14.82
CA CYS A 206 42.09 -54.41 14.37
C CYS A 206 41.50 -53.40 13.36
N GLY A 207 41.71 -52.10 13.59
CA GLY A 207 41.21 -51.04 12.70
C GLY A 207 41.79 -51.09 11.28
N THR A 208 42.95 -51.73 11.12
CA THR A 208 43.67 -51.79 9.83
C THR A 208 43.28 -53.02 8.99
N CYS A 209 43.04 -54.18 9.61
CA CYS A 209 42.75 -55.43 8.88
C CYS A 209 41.43 -56.13 9.27
N GLY A 210 40.68 -55.59 10.23
CA GLY A 210 39.34 -56.08 10.61
C GLY A 210 39.29 -57.44 11.33
N LYS A 211 40.45 -58.08 11.61
CA LYS A 211 40.53 -59.35 12.33
C LYS A 211 40.59 -59.14 13.85
N ALA A 212 40.00 -60.06 14.62
CA ALA A 212 40.11 -60.08 16.08
C ALA A 212 41.42 -60.77 16.51
N GLY A 213 42.00 -60.37 17.65
CA GLY A 213 43.22 -60.98 18.20
C GLY A 213 44.46 -60.07 18.23
N HIS A 214 44.44 -58.92 17.56
CA HIS A 214 45.49 -57.90 17.65
C HIS A 214 44.91 -56.49 17.47
N ASN A 215 45.67 -55.46 17.82
CA ASN A 215 45.30 -54.07 17.56
C ASN A 215 46.19 -53.49 16.44
N ALA A 216 45.85 -52.29 15.94
CA ALA A 216 46.58 -51.66 14.84
C ALA A 216 48.07 -51.38 15.14
N ARG A 217 48.48 -51.37 16.41
CA ARG A 217 49.87 -51.10 16.83
C ARG A 217 50.77 -52.35 16.82
N THR A 218 50.19 -53.54 16.70
CA THR A 218 50.94 -54.82 16.64
C THR A 218 50.85 -55.50 15.28
N PHE A 219 50.59 -54.73 14.22
CA PHE A 219 50.50 -55.24 12.84
C PHE A 219 51.91 -55.60 12.31
N PRO A 220 52.19 -56.87 11.94
CA PRO A 220 53.47 -57.24 11.36
C PRO A 220 53.48 -56.88 9.86
N GLU A 221 54.35 -55.94 9.50
CA GLU A 221 54.60 -55.50 8.13
C GLU A 221 55.51 -56.52 7.44
N THR A 222 54.95 -57.33 6.53
CA THR A 222 55.75 -58.10 5.56
C THR A 222 55.16 -57.90 4.17
N ALA A 223 56.03 -57.44 3.28
CA ALA A 223 55.78 -57.04 1.91
C ALA A 223 55.52 -58.24 1.00
N GLU A 224 54.72 -58.03 -0.05
CA GLU A 224 55.11 -58.38 -1.42
C GLU A 224 54.24 -57.66 -2.45
N SER A 225 54.92 -57.11 -3.45
CA SER A 225 54.41 -56.38 -4.60
C SER A 225 53.75 -57.31 -5.61
N SER A 226 52.57 -56.95 -6.15
CA SER A 226 52.35 -56.92 -7.61
C SER A 226 50.92 -56.47 -7.99
N ALA A 227 50.88 -55.76 -9.10
CA ALA A 227 49.78 -55.10 -9.78
C ALA A 227 48.48 -55.92 -9.94
N SER A 228 47.33 -55.24 -9.91
CA SER A 228 46.59 -55.00 -11.16
C SER A 228 45.47 -53.97 -10.94
N SER A 229 45.37 -53.06 -11.90
CA SER A 229 44.32 -52.07 -12.14
C SER A 229 42.96 -52.71 -12.39
N ILE A 230 41.87 -52.01 -12.05
CA ILE A 230 40.66 -51.87 -12.87
C ILE A 230 39.80 -50.70 -12.33
N SER A 231 39.34 -49.91 -13.29
CA SER A 231 38.85 -48.55 -13.22
C SER A 231 37.41 -48.39 -12.68
N ASP A 232 37.18 -47.22 -12.09
CA ASP A 232 35.87 -46.66 -11.74
C ASP A 232 34.99 -46.39 -12.98
N VAL A 233 33.74 -46.86 -12.94
CA VAL A 233 32.61 -46.16 -13.58
C VAL A 233 31.38 -46.32 -12.68
N ILE A 234 30.96 -45.19 -12.10
CA ILE A 234 29.69 -45.01 -11.41
C ILE A 234 28.65 -44.57 -12.46
N VAL A 235 27.55 -45.29 -12.59
CA VAL A 235 26.34 -44.80 -13.23
C VAL A 235 25.27 -44.71 -12.15
N VAL A 236 24.87 -43.47 -11.83
CA VAL A 236 23.69 -43.16 -11.03
C VAL A 236 22.59 -42.82 -12.02
N ASP A 237 21.63 -43.72 -12.17
CA ASP A 237 20.37 -43.42 -12.85
C ASP A 237 19.39 -42.81 -11.83
N TYR A 238 18.76 -41.71 -12.26
CA TYR A 238 17.68 -40.99 -11.55
C TYR A 238 16.37 -41.77 -11.54
#